data_AF-A0A529L6A4-F1
#
_entry.id   AF-A0A529L6A4-F1
#
_cell.length_a   1.000
_cell.length_b   1.000
_cell.length_c   1.000
_cell.angle_alpha   90.00
_cell.angle_beta   90.00
_cell.angle_gamma   90.00
#
_symmetry.space_group_name_H-M   'P 1'
#
loop_
_entity.id
_entity.type
_entity.pdbx_description
1 polymer ?
#
loop_
_entity_poly.entity_id
_entity_poly.type
_entity_poly.pdbx_seq_one_letter_code
_entity_poly.pdbx_strand_id
1 'polypeptide(L)'
;KECEAFAKKLQAKPANYIAQPTLALSTCPILTEKGLSPRHVDLRPYVLVSDRIQLVPGGLTRVALKEGSLVVNSSQGGGTKDTWVLDD
;
A
#
# COMPACT_ATOMS: atom_id res chain seq x y z
N LYS A 1 14.54 20.96 -6.82
CA LYS A 1 15.62 19.94 -6.92
C LYS A 1 15.09 18.55 -7.21
N GLU A 2 14.31 17.92 -6.33
CA GLU A 2 13.82 16.53 -6.57
C GLU A 2 12.85 16.43 -7.75
N CYS A 3 11.88 17.35 -7.86
CA CYS A 3 10.93 17.36 -8.98
C CYS A 3 11.62 17.55 -10.34
N GLU A 4 12.60 18.45 -10.44
CA GLU A 4 13.35 18.69 -11.68
C GLU A 4 14.19 17.46 -12.07
N ALA A 5 14.82 16.81 -11.09
CA ALA A 5 15.56 15.58 -11.32
C ALA A 5 14.63 14.44 -11.78
N PHE A 6 13.43 14.34 -11.20
CA PHE A 6 12.45 13.34 -11.62
C PHE A 6 11.83 13.66 -12.99
N ALA A 7 11.60 14.94 -13.31
CA ALA A 7 11.13 15.39 -14.61
C ALA A 7 12.09 14.96 -15.73
N LYS A 8 13.42 15.06 -15.51
CA LYS A 8 14.42 14.55 -16.45
C LYS A 8 14.31 13.03 -16.66
N LYS A 9 14.06 12.26 -15.59
CA LYS A 9 13.86 10.80 -15.67
C LYS A 9 12.57 10.45 -16.44
N LEU A 10 11.50 11.20 -16.19
CA LEU A 10 10.21 11.04 -16.87
C LEU A 10 10.35 11.31 -18.37
N GLN A 11 10.99 12.42 -18.74
CA GLN A 11 11.25 12.77 -20.14
C GLN A 11 12.12 11.74 -20.86
N ALA A 12 13.11 11.15 -20.17
CA ALA A 12 14.00 10.16 -20.76
C ALA A 12 13.30 8.83 -21.11
N LYS A 13 12.27 8.42 -20.35
CA LYS A 13 11.55 7.15 -20.55
C LYS A 13 10.05 7.26 -20.20
N PRO A 14 9.26 8.09 -20.90
CA PRO A 14 7.91 8.45 -20.47
C PRO A 14 6.96 7.25 -20.40
N ALA A 15 7.10 6.28 -21.31
CA ALA A 15 6.27 5.07 -21.34
C ALA A 15 6.43 4.15 -20.11
N ASN A 16 7.47 4.37 -19.28
CA ASN A 16 7.71 3.57 -18.06
C ASN A 16 7.05 4.14 -16.81
N TYR A 17 6.34 5.27 -16.91
CA TYR A 17 5.76 5.95 -15.76
C TYR A 17 4.26 6.15 -15.95
N ILE A 18 3.54 6.08 -14.84
CA ILE A 18 2.15 6.51 -14.72
C ILE A 18 2.06 7.54 -13.59
N ALA A 19 1.04 8.38 -13.62
CA ALA A 19 0.74 9.32 -12.55
C ALA A 19 -0.71 9.15 -12.12
N GLN A 20 -0.95 9.33 -10.82
CA GLN A 20 -2.28 9.36 -10.21
C GLN A 20 -2.31 10.53 -9.23
N PRO A 21 -3.48 11.14 -8.98
CA PRO A 21 -3.62 12.11 -7.90
C PRO A 21 -3.21 11.50 -6.57
N THR A 22 -2.58 12.30 -5.70
CA THR A 22 -2.25 11.83 -4.35
C THR A 22 -3.54 11.58 -3.57
N LEU A 23 -3.79 10.33 -3.21
CA LEU A 23 -4.92 9.93 -2.39
C LEU A 23 -4.56 10.01 -0.90
N ALA A 24 -5.53 10.42 -0.08
CA ALA A 24 -5.44 10.27 1.37
C ALA A 24 -5.72 8.80 1.73
N LEU A 25 -4.66 7.97 1.77
CA LEU A 25 -4.79 6.56 2.14
C LEU A 25 -5.32 6.43 3.57
N SER A 26 -6.20 5.46 3.79
CA SER A 26 -6.66 5.12 5.15
C SER A 26 -5.47 4.69 6.02
N THR A 27 -5.62 4.84 7.34
CA THR A 27 -4.60 4.41 8.30
C THR A 27 -5.13 3.33 9.23
N CYS A 28 -4.24 2.45 9.67
CA CYS A 28 -4.49 1.46 10.72
C CYS A 28 -3.49 1.70 11.86
N PRO A 29 -3.88 1.52 13.13
CA PRO A 29 -2.95 1.60 14.25
C PRO A 29 -1.83 0.54 14.14
N ILE A 30 -0.58 0.97 14.32
CA ILE A 30 0.56 0.07 14.52
C ILE A 30 1.21 0.31 15.87
N LEU A 31 1.88 -0.71 16.39
CA LEU A 31 2.74 -0.57 17.55
C LEU A 31 4.11 -0.04 17.11
N THR A 32 4.52 1.09 17.67
CA THR A 32 5.85 1.68 17.51
C THR A 32 6.56 1.73 18.86
N GLU A 33 7.84 2.08 18.88
CA GLU A 33 8.59 2.31 20.13
C GLU A 33 7.93 3.37 21.04
N LYS A 34 7.24 4.35 20.45
CA LYS A 34 6.53 5.42 21.18
C LYS A 34 5.08 5.07 21.51
N GLY A 35 4.65 3.83 21.26
CA GLY A 35 3.27 3.38 21.44
C GLY A 35 2.48 3.28 20.13
N LEU A 36 1.15 3.30 20.23
CA LEU A 36 0.26 3.18 19.06
C LEU A 36 0.29 4.46 18.21
N SER A 37 0.46 4.28 16.90
CA SER A 37 0.51 5.40 15.94
C SER A 37 -0.14 5.00 14.62
N PRO A 38 -0.87 5.89 13.93
CA PRO A 38 -1.48 5.57 12.65
C PRO A 38 -0.43 5.42 11.54
N ARG A 39 -0.60 4.42 10.67
CA ARG A 39 0.17 4.28 9.42
C ARG A 39 -0.72 3.91 8.25
N HIS A 40 -0.33 4.37 7.07
CA HIS A 40 -1.04 4.05 5.84
C HIS A 40 -0.97 2.56 5.53
N VAL A 41 -2.10 2.02 5.10
CA VAL A 41 -2.24 0.60 4.74
C VAL A 41 -2.82 0.46 3.35
N ASP A 42 -2.53 -0.67 2.73
CA ASP A 42 -3.31 -1.15 1.59
C ASP A 42 -3.71 -2.61 1.78
N LEU A 43 -4.77 -3.01 1.08
CA LEU A 43 -5.33 -4.35 1.14
C LEU A 43 -5.28 -4.99 -0.25
N ARG A 44 -4.72 -6.20 -0.30
CA ARG A 44 -4.71 -7.05 -1.48
C ARG A 44 -5.54 -8.30 -1.22
N PRO A 45 -6.83 -8.31 -1.61
CA PRO A 45 -7.60 -9.54 -1.62
C PRO A 45 -7.21 -10.40 -2.83
N TYR A 46 -7.63 -11.67 -2.80
CA TYR A 46 -7.35 -12.63 -3.87
C TYR A 46 -8.67 -13.16 -4.45
N VAL A 47 -8.89 -12.87 -5.73
CA VAL A 47 -10.02 -13.39 -6.49
C VAL A 47 -9.60 -14.73 -7.10
N LEU A 48 -10.39 -15.77 -6.87
CA LEU A 48 -10.22 -17.11 -7.46
C LEU A 48 -11.21 -17.26 -8.62
N VAL A 49 -10.71 -17.65 -9.79
CA VAL A 49 -11.51 -17.80 -11.01
C VAL A 49 -11.37 -19.22 -11.55
N SER A 50 -12.50 -19.91 -11.67
CA SER A 50 -12.66 -21.21 -12.33
C SER A 50 -14.08 -21.26 -12.92
N ASP A 51 -14.84 -22.34 -12.72
CA ASP A 51 -16.25 -22.45 -13.13
C ASP A 51 -17.13 -21.37 -12.46
N ARG A 52 -16.65 -20.81 -11.35
CA ARG A 52 -17.23 -19.66 -10.64
C ARG A 52 -16.15 -18.68 -10.21
N ILE A 53 -16.55 -17.41 -10.03
CA ILE A 53 -15.71 -16.34 -9.48
C ILE A 53 -15.97 -16.24 -7.98
N GLN A 54 -14.93 -16.29 -7.16
CA GLN A 54 -15.04 -16.22 -5.70
C GLN A 54 -13.95 -15.36 -5.08
N LEU A 55 -14.26 -14.80 -3.91
CA LEU A 55 -13.30 -14.12 -3.04
C LEU A 55 -13.16 -14.93 -1.75
N VAL A 56 -11.92 -15.12 -1.28
CA VAL A 56 -11.67 -15.66 0.07
C VAL A 56 -11.92 -14.54 1.09
N PRO A 57 -12.56 -14.81 2.24
CA PRO A 57 -12.76 -13.81 3.30
C PRO A 57 -11.42 -13.48 3.99
N GLY A 58 -10.61 -12.65 3.34
CA GLY A 58 -9.29 -12.27 3.79
C GLY A 58 -8.45 -11.60 2.70
N GLY A 59 -7.18 -11.38 3.00
CA GLY A 59 -6.24 -10.77 2.07
C GLY A 59 -4.93 -10.41 2.74
N LEU A 60 -3.97 -9.97 1.92
CA LEU A 60 -2.71 -9.43 2.41
C LEU A 60 -2.89 -7.94 2.71
N THR A 61 -2.82 -7.56 3.98
CA THR A 61 -2.70 -6.15 4.37
C THR A 61 -1.22 -5.78 4.47
N ARG A 62 -0.82 -4.70 3.80
CA ARG A 62 0.53 -4.13 3.92
C ARG A 62 0.47 -2.79 4.63
N VAL A 63 1.56 -2.44 5.31
CA VAL A 63 1.64 -1.24 6.15
C VAL A 63 2.93 -0.48 5.89
N ALA A 64 2.82 0.82 5.68
CA ALA A 64 3.99 1.70 5.62
C ALA A 64 4.55 1.91 7.03
N LEU A 65 5.74 1.39 7.34
CA LEU A 65 6.30 1.51 8.70
C LEU A 65 6.82 2.93 9.00
N LYS A 66 7.35 3.60 7.97
CA LYS A 66 7.84 4.98 8.08
C LYS A 66 6.68 5.97 8.23
N GLU A 67 6.79 6.86 9.20
CA GLU A 67 5.81 7.93 9.45
C GLU A 67 5.63 8.83 8.22
N GLY A 68 4.36 9.11 7.88
CA GLY A 68 3.99 9.92 6.71
C GLY A 68 4.27 9.29 5.34
N SER A 69 4.81 8.07 5.29
CA SER A 69 5.07 7.38 4.03
C SER A 69 3.80 6.80 3.44
N LEU A 70 3.56 7.07 2.15
CA LEU A 70 2.53 6.40 1.35
C LEU A 70 3.07 5.10 0.71
N VAL A 71 4.36 4.80 0.87
CA VAL A 71 4.99 3.61 0.31
C VAL A 71 4.83 2.43 1.27
N VAL A 72 3.97 1.50 0.89
CA VAL A 72 3.67 0.25 1.61
C VAL A 72 4.45 -0.96 1.06
N ASN A 73 5.34 -0.75 0.09
CA ASN A 73 6.07 -1.85 -0.54
C ASN A 73 7.11 -2.46 0.42
N SER A 74 7.10 -3.80 0.52
CA SER A 74 7.99 -4.58 1.39
C SER A 74 9.48 -4.31 1.15
N SER A 75 9.89 -4.09 -0.11
CA SER A 75 11.29 -3.79 -0.46
C SER A 75 11.81 -2.45 0.07
N GLN A 76 10.93 -1.59 0.61
CA GLN A 76 11.28 -0.31 1.21
C GLN A 76 10.84 -0.22 2.68
N GLY A 77 10.79 -1.35 3.37
CA GLY A 77 10.44 -1.41 4.79
C GLY A 77 8.94 -1.41 5.07
N GLY A 78 8.15 -1.96 4.14
CA GLY A 78 6.74 -2.24 4.37
C GLY A 78 6.56 -3.49 5.25
N GLY A 79 5.70 -3.38 6.27
CA GLY A 79 5.27 -4.51 7.10
C GLY A 79 3.99 -5.14 6.58
N THR A 80 3.56 -6.23 7.20
CA THR A 80 2.27 -6.88 6.92
C THR A 80 1.41 -6.93 8.18
N LYS A 81 0.10 -7.02 7.99
CA LYS A 81 -0.89 -7.29 9.03
C LYS A 81 -1.81 -8.40 8.58
N ASP A 82 -2.36 -9.10 9.56
CA ASP A 82 -3.49 -10.00 9.32
C ASP A 82 -4.75 -9.18 8.96
N THR A 83 -5.61 -9.76 8.14
CA THR A 83 -6.84 -9.12 7.65
C THR A 83 -8.03 -9.93 8.14
N TRP A 84 -8.81 -9.35 9.05
CA TRP A 84 -10.02 -10.01 9.55
C TRP A 84 -11.24 -9.52 8.79
N VAL A 85 -11.97 -10.48 8.20
CA VAL A 85 -13.30 -10.28 7.65
C VAL A 85 -14.26 -10.95 8.63
N LEU A 86 -15.09 -10.14 9.29
CA LEU A 86 -16.05 -10.64 10.27
C LEU A 86 -17.32 -11.13 9.57
N ASP A 87 -17.94 -12.15 10.15
CA ASP A 87 -19.29 -12.63 9.80
C ASP A 87 -20.28 -12.18 10.89
N ASP A 88 -21.57 -12.24 10.59
CA ASP A 88 -22.65 -11.83 11.53
C ASP A 88 -22.87 -12.82 12.69
#